data_AF-A0AAE1MML7-F1
#
_entry.id   AF-A0AAE1MML7-F1
#
_cell.length_a   1.000
_cell.length_b   1.000
_cell.length_c   1.000
_cell.angle_alpha   90.00
_cell.angle_beta   90.00
_cell.angle_gamma   90.00
#
_symmetry.space_group_name_H-M   'P 1'
#
loop_
_entity.id
_entity.type
_entity.pdbx_description
1 polymer ?
#
loop_
_entity_poly.entity_id
_entity_poly.type
_entity_poly.pdbx_seq_one_letter_code
_entity_poly.pdbx_strand_id
1 'polypeptide(L)'
;MGGSHLADWPENDYRLFCGDLGNEVNDDVLSKAFSRFPSFNMARVVRDKRTGKTKGYGFVSFANPADLAALKEMNGKYVGNRPIKLRKSKWQERTDYEAREKQKNQAQKKLKFPRKSILHK
;
A
#
# COMPACT_ATOMS: atom_id res chain seq x y z
N MET A 1 -13.67 2.47 19.76
CA MET A 1 -13.87 1.92 18.40
C MET A 1 -13.21 2.85 17.41
N GLY A 2 -12.30 2.37 16.57
CA GLY A 2 -11.52 3.20 15.65
C GLY A 2 -10.48 2.33 14.97
N GLY A 3 -10.97 1.45 14.09
CA GLY A 3 -10.21 0.41 13.43
C GLY A 3 -8.93 0.95 12.80
N SER A 4 -7.89 0.13 12.86
CA SER A 4 -6.70 0.28 12.04
C SER A 4 -7.11 0.51 10.58
N HIS A 5 -6.98 1.77 10.18
CA HIS A 5 -7.13 2.42 8.89
C HIS A 5 -6.35 1.77 7.73
N LEU A 6 -6.33 0.44 7.63
CA LEU A 6 -5.72 -0.33 6.54
C LEU A 6 -6.78 -0.86 5.58
N ALA A 7 -8.07 -0.80 5.96
CA ALA A 7 -9.19 -1.28 5.16
C ALA A 7 -9.67 -0.30 4.07
N ASP A 8 -9.31 0.99 4.16
CA ASP A 8 -9.80 2.00 3.20
C ASP A 8 -8.90 2.12 1.96
N TRP A 9 -7.92 1.25 1.77
CA TRP A 9 -7.05 1.29 0.60
C TRP A 9 -7.58 0.41 -0.52
N PRO A 10 -7.43 0.80 -1.80
CA PRO A 10 -7.90 -0.01 -2.92
C PRO A 10 -7.10 -1.31 -3.01
N GLU A 11 -7.76 -2.43 -3.30
CA GLU A 11 -7.12 -3.76 -3.32
C GLU A 11 -6.16 -3.97 -4.51
N ASN A 12 -6.33 -3.23 -5.60
CA ASN A 12 -5.54 -3.36 -6.83
C ASN A 12 -4.91 -2.02 -7.22
N ASP A 13 -4.12 -1.44 -6.32
CA ASP A 13 -3.47 -0.15 -6.56
C ASP A 13 -1.94 -0.22 -6.64
N TYR A 14 -1.38 0.80 -7.26
CA TYR A 14 0.05 0.99 -7.39
C TYR A 14 0.51 2.01 -6.38
N ARG A 15 1.20 1.55 -5.33
CA ARG A 15 1.61 2.40 -4.23
C ARG A 15 3.06 2.89 -4.34
N LEU A 16 3.25 4.17 -4.05
CA LEU A 16 4.56 4.78 -3.82
C LEU A 16 4.75 5.06 -2.34
N PHE A 17 5.93 4.72 -1.83
CA PHE A 17 6.39 5.18 -0.53
C PHE A 17 6.92 6.61 -0.67
N CYS A 18 6.46 7.49 0.22
CA CYS A 18 6.84 8.89 0.31
C CYS A 18 7.59 9.12 1.62
N GLY A 19 8.90 9.29 1.59
CA GLY A 19 9.73 9.54 2.77
C GLY A 19 10.27 10.96 2.83
N ASP A 20 10.96 11.27 3.94
CA ASP A 20 11.55 12.58 4.22
C ASP A 20 10.52 13.72 4.30
N LEU A 21 9.29 13.40 4.69
CA LEU A 21 8.21 14.39 4.80
C LEU A 21 8.43 15.29 6.02
N GLY A 22 8.27 16.60 5.82
CA GLY A 22 8.29 17.58 6.91
C GLY A 22 7.14 17.41 7.89
N ASN A 23 7.26 18.01 9.07
CA ASN A 23 6.22 17.92 10.10
C ASN A 23 4.92 18.61 9.69
N GLU A 24 4.99 19.60 8.79
CA GLU A 24 3.79 20.24 8.24
C GLU A 24 3.07 19.40 7.17
N VAL A 25 3.71 18.35 6.64
CA VAL A 25 3.14 17.57 5.55
C VAL A 25 2.10 16.61 6.11
N ASN A 26 0.85 16.82 5.69
CA ASN A 26 -0.30 16.00 6.03
C ASN A 26 -0.88 15.31 4.78
N ASP A 27 -1.95 14.54 4.99
CA ASP A 27 -2.65 13.78 3.95
C ASP A 27 -3.15 14.69 2.81
N ASP A 28 -3.67 15.88 3.14
CA ASP A 28 -4.15 16.86 2.17
C ASP A 28 -3.02 17.47 1.32
N VAL A 29 -1.89 17.83 1.95
CA VAL A 29 -0.71 18.38 1.25
C VAL A 29 -0.16 17.33 0.29
N LEU A 30 -0.03 16.09 0.76
CA LEU A 30 0.43 15.00 -0.09
C LEU A 30 -0.57 14.72 -1.22
N SER A 31 -1.88 14.72 -0.92
CA SER A 31 -2.91 14.53 -1.95
C SER A 31 -2.87 15.62 -3.02
N LYS A 32 -2.77 16.90 -2.63
CA LYS A 32 -2.65 18.02 -3.58
C LYS A 32 -1.39 17.94 -4.45
N ALA A 33 -0.27 17.43 -3.91
CA ALA A 33 0.96 17.28 -4.67
C ALA A 33 0.83 16.22 -5.77
N PHE A 34 0.03 15.18 -5.54
CA PHE A 34 -0.15 14.05 -6.46
C PHE A 34 -1.49 14.06 -7.21
N SER A 35 -2.43 14.96 -6.91
CA SER A 35 -3.72 15.07 -7.59
C SER A 35 -3.61 15.48 -9.05
N ARG A 36 -2.44 15.95 -9.49
CA ARG A 36 -2.16 16.25 -10.90
C ARG A 36 -2.03 15.00 -11.77
N PHE A 37 -1.81 13.83 -11.17
CA PHE A 37 -1.76 12.56 -11.90
C PHE A 37 -3.18 12.02 -12.04
N PRO A 38 -3.64 11.69 -13.27
CA PRO A 38 -5.03 11.35 -13.53
C PRO A 38 -5.50 10.08 -12.80
N SER A 39 -4.60 9.13 -12.55
CA SER A 39 -4.95 7.90 -11.82
C SER A 39 -4.70 8.00 -10.33
N PHE A 40 -4.49 9.19 -9.78
CA PHE A 40 -4.34 9.38 -8.33
C PHE A 40 -5.61 8.93 -7.59
N ASN A 41 -5.45 8.01 -6.62
CA ASN A 41 -6.55 7.51 -5.81
C ASN A 41 -6.56 8.13 -4.42
N MET A 42 -5.46 7.98 -3.67
CA MET A 42 -5.36 8.51 -2.32
C MET A 42 -3.91 8.73 -1.88
N ALA A 43 -3.71 9.63 -0.93
CA ALA A 43 -2.45 9.81 -0.22
C ALA A 43 -2.68 9.77 1.29
N ARG A 44 -1.74 9.19 2.02
CA ARG A 44 -1.80 9.11 3.48
C ARG A 44 -0.44 9.24 4.14
N VAL A 45 -0.37 10.09 5.16
CA VAL A 45 0.80 10.29 6.01
C VAL A 45 0.67 9.43 7.25
N VAL A 46 1.71 8.66 7.55
CA VAL A 46 1.73 7.82 8.74
C VAL A 46 2.05 8.68 9.95
N ARG A 47 1.14 8.67 10.92
CA ARG A 47 1.29 9.37 12.20
C ARG A 47 1.36 8.38 13.35
N ASP A 48 2.06 8.78 14.40
CA ASP A 48 2.08 8.05 15.64
C ASP A 48 0.70 8.13 16.32
N LYS A 49 0.10 6.98 16.65
CA LYS A 49 -1.27 6.93 17.19
C LYS A 49 -1.41 7.53 18.59
N ARG A 50 -0.31 7.58 19.35
CA ARG A 50 -0.33 8.06 20.73
C ARG A 50 -0.13 9.58 20.79
N THR A 51 0.76 10.10 19.95
CA THR A 51 1.16 11.51 19.97
C THR A 51 0.54 12.34 18.85
N GLY A 52 -0.05 11.71 17.84
CA GLY A 52 -0.62 12.37 16.65
C GLY A 52 0.43 12.95 15.69
N LYS A 53 1.72 12.90 16.04
CA LYS A 53 2.82 13.46 15.25
C LYS A 53 3.11 12.60 14.02
N THR A 54 3.46 13.23 12.91
CA THR A 54 3.91 12.50 11.71
C THR A 54 5.18 11.71 11.99
N LYS A 55 5.31 10.55 11.36
CA LYS A 55 6.55 9.76 11.35
C LYS A 55 7.50 10.16 10.23
N GLY A 56 7.17 11.21 9.47
CA GLY A 56 7.99 11.71 8.36
C GLY A 56 7.91 10.85 7.09
N TYR A 57 6.88 10.00 6.99
CA TYR A 57 6.63 9.21 5.79
C TYR A 57 5.14 8.95 5.56
N GLY A 58 4.80 8.59 4.32
CA GLY A 58 3.46 8.31 3.86
C GLY A 58 3.45 7.42 2.63
N PHE A 59 2.25 7.23 2.08
CA PHE A 59 2.02 6.43 0.90
C PHE A 59 1.05 7.14 -0.04
N VAL A 60 1.27 6.98 -1.33
CA VAL A 60 0.37 7.44 -2.40
C VAL A 60 -0.05 6.24 -3.22
N SER A 61 -1.31 6.20 -3.63
CA SER A 61 -1.94 5.14 -4.41
C SER A 61 -2.37 5.67 -5.77
N PHE A 62 -2.10 4.88 -6.81
CA PHE A 62 -2.58 5.12 -8.17
C PHE A 62 -3.37 3.93 -8.71
N ALA A 63 -4.38 4.17 -9.54
CA ALA A 63 -5.15 3.13 -10.21
C ALA A 63 -4.41 2.51 -11.40
N ASN A 64 -3.52 3.25 -12.06
CA ASN A 64 -2.82 2.82 -13.27
C ASN A 64 -1.30 2.79 -13.04
N PRO A 65 -0.58 1.76 -13.52
CA PRO A 65 0.88 1.73 -13.43
C PRO A 65 1.58 2.83 -14.23
N ALA A 66 0.93 3.42 -15.24
CA ALA A 66 1.50 4.51 -16.04
C ALA A 66 1.88 5.72 -15.17
N ASP A 67 1.06 6.03 -14.16
CA ASP A 67 1.31 7.16 -13.24
C ASP A 67 2.40 6.87 -12.20
N LEU A 68 2.98 5.66 -12.18
CA LEU A 68 4.24 5.42 -11.44
C LEU A 68 5.42 6.22 -12.01
N ALA A 69 5.28 6.82 -13.19
CA ALA A 69 6.22 7.83 -13.69
C ALA A 69 6.38 9.02 -12.72
N ALA A 70 5.37 9.28 -11.86
CA ALA A 70 5.46 10.22 -10.74
C ALA A 70 6.67 9.98 -9.84
N LEU A 71 7.14 8.73 -9.71
CA LEU A 71 8.38 8.41 -8.98
C LEU A 71 9.56 9.19 -9.55
N LYS A 72 9.71 9.28 -10.86
CA LYS A 72 10.83 10.00 -11.49
C LYS A 72 10.62 11.51 -11.46
N GLU A 73 9.39 11.95 -11.68
CA GLU A 73 9.06 13.38 -11.79
C GLU A 73 9.08 14.10 -10.43
N MET A 74 8.55 13.46 -9.39
CA MET A 74 8.35 14.07 -8.07
C MET A 74 9.46 13.74 -7.08
N ASN A 75 10.29 12.72 -7.31
CA ASN A 75 11.39 12.43 -6.40
C ASN A 75 12.39 13.57 -6.34
N GLY A 76 12.71 14.02 -5.12
CA GLY A 76 13.58 15.17 -4.86
C GLY A 76 12.88 16.53 -4.99
N LYS A 77 11.60 16.59 -5.38
CA LYS A 77 10.83 17.84 -5.38
C LYS A 77 10.45 18.25 -3.95
N TYR A 78 10.35 19.54 -3.71
CA TYR A 78 9.93 20.04 -2.41
C TYR A 78 8.43 19.84 -2.21
N VAL A 79 8.07 19.17 -1.11
CA VAL A 79 6.69 19.04 -0.62
C VAL A 79 6.69 19.56 0.82
N GLY A 80 6.13 20.76 1.02
CA GLY A 80 6.37 21.54 2.23
C GLY A 80 7.81 22.09 2.24
N ASN A 81 8.51 21.96 3.37
CA ASN A 81 9.88 22.45 3.55
C ASN A 81 10.99 21.45 3.17
N ARG A 82 10.66 20.22 2.75
CA ARG A 82 11.64 19.15 2.49
C ARG A 82 11.49 18.51 1.12
N PRO A 83 12.59 18.06 0.50
CA PRO A 83 12.53 17.28 -0.73
C PRO A 83 11.99 15.87 -0.45
N ILE A 84 10.90 15.50 -1.12
CA ILE A 84 10.25 14.20 -0.97
C ILE A 84 11.13 13.09 -1.54
N LYS A 85 11.28 11.98 -0.80
CA LYS A 85 11.95 10.76 -1.27
C LYS A 85 10.93 9.73 -1.70
N LEU A 86 10.81 9.49 -3.00
CA LEU A 86 9.88 8.50 -3.54
C LEU A 86 10.57 7.16 -3.80
N ARG A 87 9.90 6.08 -3.40
CA ARG A 87 10.31 4.70 -3.70
C ARG A 87 9.09 3.89 -4.10
N LYS A 88 9.28 2.85 -4.91
CA LYS A 88 8.23 1.85 -5.12
C LYS A 88 7.86 1.26 -3.76
N SER A 89 6.58 1.26 -3.41
CA SER A 89 6.15 0.66 -2.16
C SER A 89 6.34 -0.85 -2.23
N LYS A 90 6.79 -1.45 -1.13
CA LYS A 90 6.84 -2.91 -0.94
C LYS A 90 5.43 -3.49 -0.68
N TRP A 91 4.36 -2.76 -0.96
CA TRP A 91 3.00 -3.20 -0.61
C TRP A 91 2.61 -4.51 -1.30
N GLN A 92 3.12 -4.79 -2.50
CA GLN A 92 3.01 -6.12 -3.11
C GLN A 92 3.58 -7.23 -2.22
N GLU A 93 4.61 -7.01 -1.40
CA GLU A 93 5.12 -8.05 -0.46
C GLU A 93 4.13 -8.35 0.69
N ARG A 94 3.12 -7.51 0.94
CA ARG A 94 2.09 -7.76 1.96
C ARG A 94 0.82 -8.39 1.39
N THR A 95 0.36 -7.96 0.21
CA THR A 95 -0.73 -8.63 -0.53
C THR A 95 -0.29 -10.00 -1.06
N ASP A 96 0.95 -10.14 -1.52
CA ASP A 96 1.52 -11.42 -1.95
C ASP A 96 1.65 -12.40 -0.79
N TYR A 97 1.93 -11.94 0.44
CA TYR A 97 2.04 -12.84 1.59
C TYR A 97 0.70 -13.51 1.90
N GLU A 98 -0.38 -12.74 1.97
CA GLU A 98 -1.72 -13.27 2.25
C GLU A 98 -2.31 -14.05 1.06
N ALA A 99 -2.04 -13.62 -0.18
CA ALA A 99 -2.47 -14.33 -1.38
C ALA A 99 -1.71 -15.66 -1.60
N ARG A 100 -0.38 -15.69 -1.36
CA ARG A 100 0.44 -16.91 -1.44
C ARG A 100 0.12 -17.88 -0.30
N GLU A 101 -0.15 -17.39 0.92
CA GLU A 101 -0.58 -18.25 2.04
C GLU A 101 -1.95 -18.89 1.78
N LYS A 102 -2.90 -18.14 1.21
CA LYS A 102 -4.21 -18.69 0.79
C LYS A 102 -4.05 -19.78 -0.28
N GLN A 103 -3.18 -19.59 -1.29
CA GLN A 103 -2.92 -20.62 -2.30
C GLN A 103 -2.23 -21.86 -1.72
N LYS A 104 -1.24 -21.71 -0.83
CA LYS A 104 -0.57 -22.83 -0.15
C LYS A 104 -1.55 -23.64 0.70
N ASN A 105 -2.37 -22.97 1.51
CA ASN A 105 -3.35 -23.64 2.37
C ASN A 105 -4.47 -24.33 1.58
N GLN A 106 -4.87 -23.77 0.42
CA GLN A 106 -5.88 -24.39 -0.45
C GLN A 106 -5.33 -25.62 -1.21
N ALA A 107 -4.09 -25.56 -1.69
CA ALA A 107 -3.42 -26.71 -2.32
C ALA A 107 -3.19 -27.85 -1.31
N GLN A 108 -2.83 -27.53 -0.06
CA GLN A 108 -2.60 -28.54 0.98
C GLN A 108 -3.89 -29.16 1.52
N LYS A 109 -5.03 -28.44 1.49
CA LYS A 109 -6.36 -29.01 1.78
C LYS A 109 -6.83 -29.97 0.68
N LYS A 110 -6.55 -29.70 -0.60
CA LYS A 110 -6.91 -30.60 -1.71
C LYS A 110 -6.11 -31.91 -1.72
N LEU A 111 -4.87 -31.91 -1.24
CA LEU A 111 -4.06 -33.13 -1.15
C LEU A 111 -4.31 -33.98 0.11
N LYS A 112 -4.97 -33.45 1.15
CA LYS A 112 -5.15 -34.16 2.44
C LYS A 112 -6.41 -35.05 2.53
N PHE A 113 -7.15 -35.25 1.45
CA PHE A 113 -8.17 -36.31 1.39
C PHE A 113 -7.86 -37.33 0.30
N PRO A 114 -7.12 -38.38 0.64
CA PRO A 114 -7.42 -39.71 0.14
C PRO A 114 -7.79 -40.64 1.30
N ARG A 115 -8.66 -41.62 1.01
CA ARG A 115 -9.12 -42.80 1.80
C ARG A 115 -10.55 -42.62 2.37
N LYS A 116 -11.51 -43.53 2.18
CA LYS A 116 -11.51 -45.01 1.94
C LYS A 116 -12.75 -45.38 1.08
N SER A 117 -12.63 -46.20 0.03
CA SER A 117 -12.84 -47.68 -0.02
C SER A 117 -14.25 -48.14 0.35
N ILE A 118 -14.93 -48.84 -0.56
CA ILE A 118 -15.84 -49.97 -0.27
C ILE A 118 -16.05 -50.77 -1.57
N LEU A 119 -15.66 -52.05 -1.54
CA LEU A 119 -15.91 -53.07 -2.55
C LEU A 119 -17.06 -53.95 -2.01
N HIS A 120 -18.13 -54.13 -2.77
CA HIS A 120 -19.15 -55.15 -2.48
C HIS A 120 -19.57 -55.84 -3.78
N LYS A 121 -19.27 -57.13 -3.89
CA LYS A 121 -20.05 -58.09 -4.67
C LYS A 121 -19.85 -59.49 -4.11
#